data_AF-A0A0P0G3L1-F1
#
_entry.id   AF-A0A0P0G3L1-F1
#
_cell.length_a   1.000
_cell.length_b   1.000
_cell.length_c   1.000
_cell.angle_alpha   90.00
_cell.angle_beta   90.00
_cell.angle_gamma   90.00
#
_symmetry.space_group_name_H-M   'P 1'
#
loop_
_entity.id
_entity.type
_entity.pdbx_description
1 polymer ?
#
loop_
_entity_poly.entity_id
_entity_poly.type
_entity_poly.pdbx_seq_one_letter_code
_entity_poly.pdbx_strand_id
1 'polypeptide(L)'
;MPDVFFSQIILMIILAFLVILGMPHFHVPADYFLLTSDSVDMGLGAIVNKEEENGKFRVPTLRNIALTAPYGHNGYFQTLEEIVHFYNVRDVSDEFPPAECPATVNRDELGNLGLTPKEEADLIAFMKTLTDDFKSVQK
;
A
#
# COMPACT_ATOMS: atom_id res chain seq x y z
N MET A 1 -2.03 -30.31 -2.42
CA MET A 1 -2.97 -29.83 -1.39
C MET A 1 -2.72 -28.33 -1.31
N PRO A 2 -3.48 -27.47 -2.02
CA PRO A 2 -3.13 -26.06 -2.05
C PRO A 2 -3.62 -25.37 -0.77
N ASP A 3 -2.64 -25.11 0.10
CA ASP A 3 -2.30 -23.79 0.62
C ASP A 3 -3.27 -23.10 1.58
N VAL A 4 -3.26 -23.58 2.83
CA VAL A 4 -3.64 -22.80 4.02
C VAL A 4 -2.83 -21.49 4.12
N PHE A 5 -1.60 -21.48 3.55
CA PHE A 5 -0.76 -20.29 3.41
C PHE A 5 -1.38 -19.20 2.53
N PHE A 6 -1.99 -19.56 1.40
CA PHE A 6 -2.59 -18.59 0.47
C PHE A 6 -3.81 -17.89 1.09
N SER A 7 -4.60 -18.64 1.87
CA SER A 7 -5.73 -18.09 2.63
C SER A 7 -5.27 -17.20 3.79
N GLN A 8 -4.18 -17.56 4.49
CA GLN A 8 -3.62 -16.70 5.53
C GLN A 8 -2.97 -15.44 4.96
N ILE A 9 -2.32 -15.48 3.80
CA ILE A 9 -1.73 -14.29 3.15
C ILE A 9 -2.82 -13.34 2.66
N ILE A 10 -3.89 -13.86 2.03
CA ILE A 10 -5.03 -13.03 1.61
C ILE A 10 -5.74 -12.44 2.83
N LEU A 11 -5.91 -13.24 3.89
CA LEU A 11 -6.51 -12.76 5.13
C LEU A 11 -5.61 -11.74 5.83
N MET A 12 -4.28 -11.90 5.79
CA MET A 12 -3.33 -10.94 6.34
C MET A 12 -3.24 -9.66 5.49
N ILE A 13 -3.43 -9.70 4.18
CA ILE A 13 -3.51 -8.46 3.36
C ILE A 13 -4.86 -7.75 3.56
N ILE A 14 -5.90 -8.49 3.95
CA ILE A 14 -7.22 -7.94 4.32
C ILE A 14 -7.29 -7.53 5.81
N LEU A 15 -6.42 -8.07 6.69
CA LEU A 15 -6.39 -7.78 8.13
C LEU A 15 -5.17 -6.98 8.63
N ALA A 16 -4.08 -6.85 7.88
CA ALA A 16 -2.89 -6.06 8.26
C ALA A 16 -3.18 -4.58 8.03
N PHE A 17 -4.08 -4.06 8.84
CA PHE A 17 -4.72 -2.78 8.64
C PHE A 17 -4.91 -2.06 9.97
N LEU A 18 -3.85 -2.13 10.77
CA LEU A 18 -3.42 -1.02 11.62
C LEU A 18 -2.00 -0.66 11.16
N VAL A 19 -1.75 0.64 10.96
CA VAL A 19 -0.43 1.22 10.65
C VAL A 19 -0.01 1.06 9.18
N ILE A 20 -0.70 1.79 8.29
CA ILE A 20 -0.14 2.12 6.96
C ILE A 20 0.83 3.29 7.15
N LEU A 21 2.01 3.12 6.59
CA LEU A 21 3.20 3.91 6.85
C LEU A 21 3.36 5.18 6.01
N GLY A 22 4.02 6.16 6.63
CA GLY A 22 4.71 7.25 5.96
C GLY A 22 5.75 6.66 5.00
N MET A 23 5.40 6.64 3.73
CA MET A 23 6.30 6.39 2.61
C MET A 23 7.28 7.56 2.49
N PRO A 24 8.53 7.39 2.02
CA PRO A 24 9.48 8.50 1.82
C PRO A 24 8.93 9.67 1.00
N HIS A 25 9.56 10.83 1.18
CA HIS A 25 9.53 11.90 0.20
C HIS A 25 10.05 11.43 -1.15
N PHE A 26 9.15 11.34 -2.13
CA PHE A 26 9.49 11.05 -3.51
C PHE A 26 9.25 12.27 -4.40
N HIS A 27 10.13 12.43 -5.38
CA HIS A 27 9.88 13.34 -6.50
C HIS A 27 8.85 12.70 -7.44
N VAL A 28 7.57 12.84 -7.08
CA VAL A 28 6.45 12.45 -7.95
C VAL A 28 6.25 13.58 -8.97
N PRO A 29 5.98 13.30 -10.26
CA PRO A 29 5.67 14.33 -11.24
C PRO A 29 4.52 15.23 -10.74
N ALA A 30 4.62 16.54 -10.96
CA ALA A 30 3.74 17.56 -10.37
C ALA A 30 2.24 17.34 -10.67
N ASP A 31 1.95 16.61 -11.73
CA ASP A 31 0.65 16.16 -12.21
C ASP A 31 -0.05 15.13 -11.30
N TYR A 32 0.66 14.50 -10.37
CA TYR A 32 0.11 13.50 -9.43
C TYR A 32 0.18 13.94 -7.96
N PHE A 33 0.55 15.19 -7.69
CA PHE A 33 0.92 15.63 -6.36
C PHE A 33 -0.23 16.35 -5.64
N LEU A 34 -0.79 15.74 -4.58
CA LEU A 34 -1.83 16.35 -3.74
C LEU A 34 -1.28 17.14 -2.53
N LEU A 35 0.03 17.10 -2.25
CA LEU A 35 0.70 17.81 -1.15
C LEU A 35 1.78 18.79 -1.67
N THR A 36 2.71 19.30 -0.85
CA THR A 36 3.91 20.06 -1.33
C THR A 36 5.19 19.20 -1.24
N SER A 37 6.11 19.29 -2.22
CA SER A 37 7.16 18.28 -2.47
C SER A 37 8.08 17.95 -1.28
N ASP A 38 8.05 18.81 -0.26
CA ASP A 38 9.02 18.85 0.83
C ASP A 38 8.38 18.64 2.23
N SER A 39 7.07 18.34 2.33
CA SER A 39 6.36 18.21 3.62
C SER A 39 6.01 16.77 4.02
N VAL A 40 6.63 16.24 5.08
CA VAL A 40 6.35 14.88 5.60
C VAL A 40 4.88 14.78 5.96
N ASP A 41 4.17 13.77 5.43
CA ASP A 41 2.77 13.58 5.77
C ASP A 41 2.65 12.80 7.08
N MET A 42 2.40 13.55 8.16
CA MET A 42 2.26 13.00 9.50
C MET A 42 0.98 12.17 9.67
N GLY A 43 0.07 12.13 8.70
CA GLY A 43 -1.13 11.32 8.73
C GLY A 43 -1.98 11.55 9.99
N LEU A 44 -2.36 10.46 10.66
CA LEU A 44 -3.13 10.50 11.91
C LEU A 44 -2.45 11.33 13.00
N GLY A 45 -1.12 11.30 13.09
CA GLY A 45 -0.34 12.01 14.09
C GLY A 45 -0.61 13.52 14.12
N ALA A 46 -0.80 14.14 12.95
CA ALA A 46 -1.18 15.56 12.86
C ALA A 46 -2.58 15.86 13.42
N ILE A 47 -3.49 14.88 13.41
CA ILE A 47 -4.88 15.05 13.87
C ILE A 47 -4.97 14.85 15.38
N VAL A 48 -4.32 13.81 15.90
CA VAL A 48 -4.44 13.42 17.33
C VAL A 48 -3.31 13.97 18.20
N ASN A 49 -2.30 14.58 17.58
CA ASN A 49 -1.14 15.20 18.23
C ASN A 49 -0.37 14.21 19.13
N LYS A 50 -0.03 13.05 18.55
CA LYS A 50 0.71 11.96 19.21
C LYS A 50 1.78 11.42 18.28
N GLU A 51 3.03 11.41 18.74
CA GLU A 51 4.17 10.99 17.92
C GLU A 51 4.09 9.50 17.55
N GLU A 52 3.52 8.67 18.43
CA GLU A 52 3.28 7.25 18.17
C GLU A 52 2.26 6.99 17.06
N GLU A 53 1.53 8.02 16.60
CA GLU A 53 0.56 7.97 15.51
C GLU A 53 1.07 8.63 14.21
N ASN A 54 2.29 9.17 14.20
CA ASN A 54 2.88 9.82 13.03
C ASN A 54 3.01 8.86 11.85
N GLY A 55 2.68 9.35 10.66
CA GLY A 55 2.75 8.62 9.40
C GLY A 55 1.73 7.49 9.29
N LYS A 56 0.76 7.37 10.21
CA LYS A 56 -0.29 6.36 10.12
C LYS A 56 -1.44 6.84 9.25
N PHE A 57 -1.82 6.03 8.27
CA PHE A 57 -2.96 6.30 7.41
C PHE A 57 -4.12 5.33 7.64
N ARG A 58 -5.32 5.83 7.34
CA ARG A 58 -6.48 4.98 7.24
C ARG A 58 -6.31 4.03 6.07
N VAL A 59 -6.72 2.82 6.33
CA VAL A 59 -6.73 1.71 5.40
C VAL A 59 -7.75 1.95 4.28
N PRO A 60 -7.32 1.98 3.01
CA PRO A 60 -8.25 2.05 1.89
C PRO A 60 -8.93 0.70 1.67
N THR A 61 -10.14 0.72 1.12
CA THR A 61 -10.81 -0.51 0.67
C THR A 61 -10.15 -1.03 -0.61
N LEU A 62 -10.10 -2.34 -0.81
CA LEU A 62 -9.60 -2.93 -2.06
C LEU A 62 -10.66 -3.08 -3.17
N ARG A 63 -11.91 -2.65 -2.91
CA ARG A 63 -12.95 -2.65 -3.94
C ARG A 63 -12.59 -1.65 -5.03
N ASN A 64 -12.65 -2.07 -6.29
CA ASN A 64 -12.21 -1.32 -7.47
C ASN A 64 -10.74 -0.94 -7.49
N ILE A 65 -9.87 -1.61 -6.72
CA ILE A 65 -8.45 -1.25 -6.62
C ILE A 65 -7.74 -1.26 -7.98
N ALA A 66 -8.15 -2.13 -8.91
CA ALA A 66 -7.59 -2.16 -10.26
C ALA A 66 -7.89 -0.92 -11.12
N LEU A 67 -8.81 -0.06 -10.69
CA LEU A 67 -9.26 1.15 -11.42
C LEU A 67 -8.87 2.46 -10.73
N THR A 68 -8.17 2.40 -9.59
CA THR A 68 -7.91 3.57 -8.73
C THR A 68 -6.42 3.89 -8.62
N ALA A 69 -5.63 3.53 -9.62
CA ALA A 69 -4.25 4.02 -9.70
C ALA A 69 -4.24 5.56 -9.74
N PRO A 70 -3.20 6.22 -9.22
CA PRO A 70 -2.03 5.63 -8.55
C PRO A 70 -2.28 5.23 -7.08
N TYR A 71 -1.36 4.45 -6.50
CA TYR A 71 -1.47 3.82 -5.17
C TYR A 71 -0.50 4.39 -4.14
N GLY A 72 -0.80 4.12 -2.86
CA GLY A 72 -0.15 4.78 -1.72
C GLY A 72 -0.90 6.04 -1.31
N HIS A 73 -0.60 6.59 -0.13
CA HIS A 73 -1.28 7.82 0.34
C HIS A 73 -0.89 9.05 -0.49
N ASN A 74 0.27 9.00 -1.15
CA ASN A 74 0.85 10.05 -1.98
C ASN A 74 0.84 9.72 -3.49
N GLY A 75 0.23 8.61 -3.90
CA GLY A 75 0.15 8.21 -5.31
C GLY A 75 1.51 7.82 -5.93
N TYR A 76 2.47 7.36 -5.14
CA TYR A 76 3.81 7.01 -5.64
C TYR A 76 3.79 5.84 -6.65
N PHE A 77 3.05 4.77 -6.34
CA PHE A 77 3.05 3.57 -7.17
C PHE A 77 2.02 3.70 -8.29
N GLN A 78 2.46 3.51 -9.54
CA GLN A 78 1.60 3.64 -10.71
C GLN A 78 0.81 2.36 -11.01
N THR A 79 1.29 1.22 -10.51
CA THR A 79 0.72 -0.09 -10.81
C THR A 79 0.47 -0.92 -9.56
N LEU A 80 -0.43 -1.91 -9.65
CA LEU A 80 -0.67 -2.87 -8.58
C LEU A 80 0.58 -3.70 -8.32
N GLU A 81 1.29 -4.03 -9.39
CA GLU A 81 2.56 -4.74 -9.40
C GLU A 81 3.59 -4.04 -8.50
N GLU A 82 3.77 -2.72 -8.66
CA GLU A 82 4.71 -1.94 -7.86
C GLU A 82 4.38 -1.91 -6.36
N ILE A 83 3.12 -1.63 -5.99
CA ILE A 83 2.74 -1.56 -4.57
C ILE A 83 2.77 -2.94 -3.90
N VAL A 84 2.40 -4.00 -4.62
CA VAL A 84 2.50 -5.38 -4.11
C VAL A 84 3.96 -5.74 -3.88
N HIS A 85 4.81 -5.47 -4.87
CA HIS A 85 6.23 -5.77 -4.75
C HIS A 85 6.87 -5.01 -3.60
N PHE A 86 6.53 -3.73 -3.43
CA PHE A 86 6.95 -2.94 -2.26
C PHE A 86 6.64 -3.65 -0.95
N TYR A 87 5.39 -4.06 -0.71
CA TYR A 87 5.05 -4.76 0.53
C TYR A 87 5.74 -6.12 0.70
N ASN A 88 6.09 -6.78 -0.41
CA ASN A 88 6.82 -8.04 -0.36
C ASN A 88 8.27 -7.85 0.13
N VAL A 89 8.97 -6.80 -0.33
CA VAL A 89 10.43 -6.67 -0.15
C VAL A 89 10.89 -5.46 0.65
N ARG A 90 10.01 -4.54 1.08
CA ARG A 90 10.35 -3.26 1.75
C ARG A 90 11.43 -3.35 2.83
N ASP A 91 11.42 -4.41 3.65
CA ASP A 91 12.30 -4.54 4.81
C ASP A 91 13.59 -5.33 4.50
N VAL A 92 13.71 -5.89 3.29
CA VAL A 92 14.83 -6.73 2.86
C VAL A 92 15.47 -6.29 1.54
N SER A 93 14.95 -5.23 0.91
CA SER A 93 15.45 -4.66 -0.33
C SER A 93 15.68 -3.15 -0.20
N ASP A 94 16.74 -2.66 -0.82
CA ASP A 94 17.07 -1.24 -0.92
C ASP A 94 16.46 -0.59 -2.20
N GLU A 95 15.55 -1.28 -2.89
CA GLU A 95 14.88 -0.80 -4.11
C GLU A 95 13.99 0.43 -3.87
N PHE A 96 13.50 0.58 -2.63
CA PHE A 96 12.64 1.67 -2.23
C PHE A 96 13.35 2.52 -1.17
N PRO A 97 13.15 3.84 -1.15
CA PRO A 97 13.75 4.69 -0.15
C PRO A 97 13.18 4.41 1.26
N PRO A 98 13.82 4.98 2.29
CA PRO A 98 13.39 4.77 3.68
C PRO A 98 12.04 5.44 3.99
N ALA A 99 11.25 4.84 4.87
CA ALA A 99 9.99 5.40 5.36
C ALA A 99 10.15 6.86 5.87
N GLU A 100 9.15 7.71 5.61
CA GLU A 100 9.04 9.09 6.15
C GLU A 100 9.01 9.08 7.68
N CYS A 101 8.36 8.07 8.27
CA CYS A 101 8.25 7.89 9.72
C CYS A 101 8.78 6.49 10.12
N PRO A 102 10.11 6.28 10.21
CA PRO A 102 10.68 4.96 10.50
C PRO A 102 10.26 4.38 11.86
N ALA A 103 9.98 5.24 12.83
CA ALA A 103 9.64 4.86 14.21
C ALA A 103 8.28 4.16 14.32
N THR A 104 7.38 4.39 13.37
CA THR A 104 6.01 3.85 13.40
C THR A 104 5.79 2.78 12.33
N VAL A 105 6.85 2.25 11.72
CA VAL A 105 6.80 1.15 10.72
C VAL A 105 6.22 -0.12 11.32
N ASN A 106 5.11 -0.61 10.73
CA ASN A 106 4.64 -1.97 10.95
C ASN A 106 5.59 -2.97 10.27
N ARG A 107 6.48 -3.55 11.08
CA ARG A 107 7.43 -4.61 10.69
C ARG A 107 6.99 -6.00 11.14
N ASP A 108 5.91 -6.09 11.91
CA ASP A 108 5.43 -7.35 12.47
C ASP A 108 4.59 -8.13 11.46
N GLU A 109 3.83 -7.42 10.61
CA GLU A 109 2.83 -8.03 9.71
C GLU A 109 3.21 -7.94 8.22
N LEU A 110 4.02 -6.97 7.81
CA LEU A 110 4.31 -6.64 6.41
C LEU A 110 5.77 -6.25 6.20
N GLY A 111 6.24 -6.29 4.95
CA GLY A 111 7.54 -5.75 4.53
C GLY A 111 8.60 -6.81 4.19
N ASN A 112 8.42 -8.05 4.61
CA ASN A 112 9.24 -9.19 4.21
C ASN A 112 8.34 -10.42 4.07
N LEU A 113 7.50 -10.43 3.04
CA LEU A 113 6.47 -11.47 2.88
C LEU A 113 7.04 -12.75 2.25
N GLY A 114 8.19 -12.66 1.59
CA GLY A 114 8.85 -13.82 0.96
C GLY A 114 8.04 -14.42 -0.20
N LEU A 115 7.14 -13.65 -0.81
CA LEU A 115 6.33 -14.08 -1.93
C LEU A 115 7.22 -14.31 -3.15
N THR A 116 6.96 -15.41 -3.85
CA THR A 116 7.54 -15.66 -5.17
C THR A 116 6.88 -14.76 -6.23
N PRO A 117 7.53 -14.53 -7.38
CA PRO A 117 6.93 -13.76 -8.48
C PRO A 117 5.58 -14.32 -8.95
N LYS A 118 5.38 -15.64 -8.83
CA LYS A 118 4.12 -16.28 -9.14
C LYS A 118 3.03 -15.90 -8.12
N GLU A 119 3.35 -15.91 -6.83
CA GLU A 119 2.39 -15.56 -5.77
C GLU A 119 2.01 -14.08 -5.81
N GLU A 120 2.95 -13.18 -6.11
CA GLU A 120 2.64 -11.77 -6.39
C GLU A 120 1.65 -11.65 -7.56
N ALA A 121 1.90 -12.36 -8.67
CA ALA A 121 1.00 -12.34 -9.81
C ALA A 121 -0.40 -12.92 -9.50
N ASP A 122 -0.47 -14.00 -8.72
CA ASP A 122 -1.73 -14.62 -8.30
C ASP A 122 -2.52 -13.68 -7.35
N LEU A 123 -1.84 -12.96 -6.46
CA LEU A 123 -2.43 -11.93 -5.60
C LEU A 123 -2.98 -10.75 -6.41
N ILE A 124 -2.23 -10.28 -7.40
CA ILE A 124 -2.66 -9.22 -8.32
C ILE A 124 -3.89 -9.67 -9.11
N ALA A 125 -3.90 -10.92 -9.59
CA ALA A 125 -5.05 -11.51 -10.25
C ALA A 125 -6.27 -11.53 -9.34
N PHE A 126 -6.11 -11.91 -8.07
CA PHE A 126 -7.17 -11.86 -7.06
C PHE A 126 -7.69 -10.43 -6.84
N MET A 127 -6.81 -9.43 -6.66
CA MET A 127 -7.22 -8.04 -6.50
C MET A 127 -7.99 -7.50 -7.70
N LYS A 128 -7.64 -7.92 -8.93
CA LYS A 128 -8.38 -7.56 -10.15
C LYS A 128 -9.82 -8.09 -10.14
N THR A 129 -10.10 -9.18 -9.41
CA THR A 129 -11.47 -9.70 -9.24
C THR A 129 -12.36 -8.82 -8.34
N LEU A 130 -11.77 -7.90 -7.57
CA LEU A 130 -12.50 -6.97 -6.69
C LEU A 130 -13.05 -5.74 -7.43
N THR A 131 -13.03 -5.78 -8.76
CA THR A 131 -13.53 -4.72 -9.63
C THR A 131 -15.00 -4.96 -9.94
N ASP A 132 -15.82 -3.96 -9.68
CA ASP A 132 -17.24 -4.00 -9.98
C ASP A 132 -17.51 -3.88 -11.49
N ASP A 133 -18.55 -4.57 -11.96
CA ASP A 133 -19.08 -4.40 -13.31
C ASP A 133 -20.11 -3.26 -13.34
N PHE A 134 -19.64 -2.01 -13.33
CA PHE A 134 -20.51 -0.85 -13.55
C PHE A 134 -20.63 -0.56 -15.04
N LYS A 135 -21.79 -0.90 -15.63
CA LYS A 135 -22.15 -0.39 -16.96
C LYS A 135 -22.51 1.09 -16.83
N SER A 136 -21.81 1.96 -17.56
CA SER A 136 -22.23 3.36 -17.66
C SER A 136 -23.61 3.40 -18.31
N VAL A 137 -24.58 3.99 -17.61
CA VAL A 137 -25.87 4.31 -18.22
C VAL A 137 -25.60 5.45 -19.19
N GLN A 138 -25.54 5.14 -20.49
CA GLN A 138 -25.51 6.15 -21.54
C GLN A 138 -26.79 6.98 -21.41
N LYS A 139 -26.64 8.29 -21.16
CA LYS A 139 -27.75 9.24 -21.05
C LYS A 139 -27.99 9.92 -22.38
#